data_AF-A0A2M6XV08-F1
#
_entry.id   AF-A0A2M6XV08-F1
#
_cell.length_a   1.000
_cell.length_b   1.000
_cell.length_c   1.000
_cell.angle_alpha   90.00
_cell.angle_beta   90.00
_cell.angle_gamma   90.00
#
_symmetry.space_group_name_H-M   'P 1'
#
loop_
_entity.id
_entity.type
_entity.pdbx_description
1 polymer ?
#
loop_
_entity_poly.entity_id
_entity_poly.type
_entity_poly.pdbx_seq_one_letter_code
_entity_poly.pdbx_strand_id
1 'polypeptide(L)'
;MVVDQHFDVVFCSDLKRAVDSAEFGFRDKYKIISDARLRECNYGDFNQKPEAFKADMTRFINAPFPNSESYRDVEKRMADFLNFLRENYIGQDIAIVAHQAPQLVLDVLLKGKTWLQAIAEDWRNKKAWQPGWVYELN
;
A
#
# COMPACT_ATOMS: atom_id res chain seq x y z
N MET A 1 5.41 -15.88 -5.23
CA MET A 1 6.23 -15.67 -4.02
C MET A 1 7.63 -15.30 -4.47
N VAL A 2 8.25 -14.31 -3.83
CA VAL A 2 9.67 -14.04 -4.08
C VAL A 2 10.45 -15.11 -3.33
N VAL A 3 10.77 -16.21 -4.02
CA VAL A 3 11.24 -17.46 -3.39
C VAL A 3 12.63 -17.31 -2.76
N ASP A 4 13.39 -16.27 -3.15
CA ASP A 4 14.79 -16.06 -2.76
C ASP A 4 15.04 -14.76 -1.97
N GLN A 5 14.00 -14.09 -1.48
CA GLN A 5 14.17 -12.91 -0.61
C GLN A 5 13.99 -13.27 0.87
N HIS A 6 14.92 -12.78 1.68
CA HIS A 6 14.83 -12.79 3.14
C HIS A 6 14.11 -11.53 3.61
N PHE A 7 13.33 -11.66 4.69
CA PHE A 7 12.70 -10.55 5.36
C PHE A 7 12.86 -10.73 6.88
N ASP A 8 13.10 -9.65 7.60
CA ASP A 8 13.16 -9.67 9.07
C ASP A 8 11.75 -9.67 9.69
N VAL A 9 10.80 -9.00 9.03
CA VAL A 9 9.41 -8.87 9.48
C VAL A 9 8.46 -8.65 8.31
N VAL A 10 7.22 -9.11 8.47
CA VAL A 10 6.13 -8.85 7.53
C VAL A 10 5.08 -7.97 8.17
N PHE A 11 4.81 -6.81 7.58
CA PHE A 11 3.64 -6.00 7.92
C PHE A 11 2.52 -6.25 6.93
N CYS A 12 1.28 -6.29 7.42
CA CYS A 12 0.11 -6.39 6.56
C CYS A 12 -0.98 -5.42 6.98
N SER A 13 -1.84 -5.04 6.03
CA SER A 13 -3.12 -4.46 6.39
C SER A 13 -3.93 -5.43 7.25
N ASP A 14 -4.60 -4.91 8.27
CA ASP A 14 -5.53 -5.66 9.12
C ASP A 14 -6.87 -6.01 8.45
N LEU A 15 -7.06 -5.68 7.16
CA LEU A 15 -8.20 -6.15 6.39
C LEU A 15 -8.02 -7.63 6.07
N LYS A 16 -9.08 -8.42 6.26
CA LYS A 16 -9.05 -9.88 6.13
C LYS A 16 -8.32 -10.40 4.88
N ARG A 17 -8.56 -9.80 3.70
CA ARG A 17 -7.88 -10.22 2.45
C ARG A 17 -6.35 -10.09 2.51
N ALA A 18 -5.83 -9.07 3.19
CA ALA A 18 -4.39 -8.85 3.32
C ALA A 18 -3.80 -9.74 4.41
N VAL A 19 -4.53 -9.94 5.52
CA VAL A 19 -4.17 -10.90 6.57
C VAL A 19 -4.09 -12.32 5.99
N ASP A 20 -5.14 -12.79 5.32
CA ASP A 20 -5.19 -14.13 4.71
C ASP A 20 -4.04 -14.31 3.70
N SER A 21 -3.72 -13.29 2.90
CA SER A 21 -2.60 -13.32 1.95
C SER A 21 -1.23 -13.38 2.63
N ALA A 22 -1.04 -12.58 3.69
CA ALA A 22 0.19 -12.57 4.46
C ALA A 22 0.38 -13.91 5.19
N GLU A 23 -0.67 -14.44 5.80
CA GLU A 23 -0.64 -15.73 6.47
C GLU A 23 -0.29 -16.84 5.47
N PHE A 24 -0.96 -16.88 4.33
CA PHE A 24 -0.68 -17.90 3.31
C PHE A 24 0.76 -17.85 2.79
N GLY A 25 1.32 -16.65 2.63
CA GLY A 25 2.66 -16.48 2.06
C GLY A 25 3.82 -16.58 3.05
N PHE A 26 3.60 -16.24 4.33
CA PHE A 26 4.71 -15.90 5.24
C PHE A 26 4.61 -16.50 6.65
N ARG A 27 3.46 -17.02 7.10
CA ARG A 27 3.22 -17.40 8.51
C ARG A 27 4.21 -18.40 9.08
N ASP A 28 4.73 -19.30 8.24
CA ASP A 28 5.60 -20.39 8.70
C ASP A 28 7.07 -19.96 8.82
N LYS A 29 7.42 -18.77 8.31
CA LYS A 29 8.81 -18.29 8.22
C LYS A 29 9.03 -16.98 8.96
N TYR A 30 8.04 -16.11 9.03
CA TYR A 30 8.22 -14.73 9.45
C TYR A 30 7.14 -14.27 10.41
N LYS A 31 7.50 -13.37 11.32
CA LYS A 31 6.53 -12.69 12.18
C LYS A 31 5.67 -11.76 11.33
N ILE A 32 4.36 -11.93 11.40
CA ILE A 32 3.37 -11.08 10.72
C ILE A 32 2.79 -10.09 11.74
N ILE A 33 2.80 -8.80 11.41
CA ILE A 33 2.25 -7.72 12.22
C ILE A 33 1.20 -6.98 11.39
N SER A 34 -0.06 -6.96 11.86
CA SER A 34 -1.11 -6.18 11.22
C SER A 34 -1.03 -4.70 11.61
N ASP A 35 -1.20 -3.81 10.64
CA ASP A 35 -1.18 -2.36 10.84
C ASP A 35 -2.32 -1.68 10.06
N ALA A 36 -3.14 -0.91 10.77
CA ALA A 36 -4.28 -0.21 10.20
C ALA A 36 -3.87 0.90 9.20
N ARG A 37 -2.63 1.42 9.30
CA ARG A 37 -2.08 2.41 8.37
C ARG A 37 -1.83 1.85 6.98
N LEU A 38 -1.83 0.53 6.82
CA LEU A 38 -1.68 -0.17 5.54
C LEU A 38 -3.01 -0.48 4.84
N ARG A 39 -4.16 -0.10 5.42
CA ARG A 39 -5.49 -0.32 4.81
C ARG A 39 -5.60 0.31 3.41
N GLU A 40 -6.48 -0.25 2.58
CA GLU A 40 -6.87 0.41 1.33
C GLU A 40 -7.48 1.79 1.63
N CYS A 41 -7.45 2.70 0.66
CA CYS A 41 -8.22 3.93 0.76
C CYS A 41 -9.69 3.58 1.06
N ASN A 42 -10.25 4.21 2.08
CA ASN A 42 -11.67 4.11 2.32
C ASN A 42 -12.39 4.85 1.18
N TYR A 43 -13.24 4.16 0.41
CA TYR A 43 -14.00 4.79 -0.68
C TYR A 43 -15.40 5.26 -0.24
N GLY A 44 -15.74 5.14 1.06
CA GLY A 44 -17.00 5.58 1.64
C GLY A 44 -18.19 4.97 0.94
N ASP A 45 -19.04 5.81 0.37
CA ASP A 45 -20.24 5.42 -0.36
C ASP A 45 -19.95 4.52 -1.58
N PHE A 46 -18.70 4.45 -2.06
CA PHE A 46 -18.28 3.62 -3.18
C PHE A 46 -17.76 2.23 -2.76
N ASN A 47 -17.61 1.97 -1.46
CA ASN A 47 -17.20 0.64 -1.00
C ASN A 47 -18.19 -0.43 -1.45
N GLN A 48 -17.67 -1.56 -1.93
CA GLN A 48 -18.45 -2.71 -2.44
C GLN A 48 -19.33 -2.40 -3.67
N LYS A 49 -19.15 -1.24 -4.30
CA LYS A 49 -19.81 -0.88 -5.55
C LYS A 49 -18.84 -1.06 -6.74
N PRO A 50 -19.36 -1.12 -7.98
CA PRO A 50 -18.53 -1.05 -9.17
C PRO A 50 -17.59 0.14 -9.07
N GLU A 51 -16.30 -0.09 -9.32
CA GLU A 51 -15.23 0.89 -9.13
C GLU A 51 -15.19 1.91 -10.27
N ALA A 52 -16.34 2.47 -10.67
CA ALA A 52 -16.45 3.45 -11.75
C ALA A 52 -15.58 4.69 -11.49
N PHE A 53 -15.30 5.02 -10.22
CA PHE A 53 -14.37 6.07 -9.84
C PHE A 53 -12.94 5.83 -10.36
N LYS A 54 -12.56 4.58 -10.67
CA LYS A 54 -11.25 4.27 -11.27
C LYS A 54 -11.08 4.82 -12.68
N ALA A 55 -12.17 5.23 -13.34
CA ALA A 55 -12.09 5.98 -14.60
C ALA A 55 -11.35 7.31 -14.43
N ASP A 56 -11.42 7.92 -13.24
CA ASP A 56 -10.68 9.13 -12.91
C ASP A 56 -10.38 9.19 -11.40
N MET A 57 -9.32 8.50 -11.02
CA MET A 57 -8.81 8.52 -9.64
C MET A 57 -8.28 9.91 -9.25
N THR A 58 -7.91 10.76 -10.21
CA THR A 58 -7.23 12.03 -9.93
C THR A 58 -8.11 13.02 -9.16
N ARG A 59 -9.44 12.91 -9.35
CA ARG A 59 -10.45 13.69 -8.62
C ARG A 59 -10.40 13.51 -7.11
N PHE A 60 -9.91 12.37 -6.65
CA PHE A 60 -9.89 12.01 -5.23
C PHE A 60 -8.50 12.17 -4.60
N ILE A 61 -7.56 12.83 -5.29
CA ILE A 61 -6.22 13.08 -4.74
C ILE A 61 -6.33 13.98 -3.52
N ASN A 62 -6.86 15.19 -3.70
CA ASN A 62 -6.97 16.20 -2.64
C ASN A 62 -8.40 16.30 -2.07
N ALA A 63 -9.41 15.82 -2.80
CA ALA A 63 -10.79 15.78 -2.33
C ALA A 63 -11.11 14.36 -1.84
N PRO A 64 -11.74 14.20 -0.67
CA PRO A 64 -12.11 12.88 -0.18
C PRO A 64 -13.22 12.26 -1.03
N PHE A 65 -13.28 10.94 -1.04
CA PHE A 65 -14.50 10.25 -1.42
C PHE A 65 -15.64 10.65 -0.46
N PRO A 66 -16.91 10.68 -0.90
CA PRO A 66 -18.04 11.02 -0.03
C PRO A 66 -18.02 10.18 1.27
N ASN A 67 -18.12 10.87 2.41
CA ASN A 67 -18.08 10.28 3.75
C ASN A 67 -16.80 9.45 4.05
N SER A 68 -15.64 9.88 3.55
CA SER A 68 -14.45 9.02 3.52
C SER A 68 -13.09 9.74 3.44
N GLU A 69 -12.04 9.00 3.06
CA GLU A 69 -10.66 9.46 2.85
C GLU A 69 -10.44 10.04 1.43
N SER A 70 -9.41 10.87 1.27
CA SER A 70 -8.74 11.18 0.01
C SER A 70 -7.45 10.37 -0.13
N TYR A 71 -6.81 10.35 -1.31
CA TYR A 71 -5.48 9.75 -1.42
C TYR A 71 -4.42 10.47 -0.59
N ARG A 72 -4.58 11.78 -0.32
CA ARG A 72 -3.73 12.53 0.62
C ARG A 72 -3.90 12.08 2.07
N ASP A 73 -5.08 11.62 2.47
CA ASP A 73 -5.28 11.05 3.81
C ASP A 73 -4.56 9.71 3.95
N VAL A 74 -4.59 8.88 2.90
CA VAL A 74 -3.79 7.64 2.81
C VAL A 74 -2.30 7.97 2.85
N GLU A 75 -1.87 9.01 2.13
CA GLU A 75 -0.48 9.49 2.15
C GLU A 75 -0.02 9.81 3.56
N LYS A 76 -0.84 10.53 4.33
CA LYS A 76 -0.52 10.94 5.70
C LYS A 76 -0.28 9.74 6.62
N ARG A 77 -1.17 8.73 6.60
CA ARG A 77 -1.00 7.54 7.46
C ARG A 77 0.13 6.63 7.00
N MET A 78 0.41 6.57 5.71
CA MET A 78 1.56 5.86 5.18
C MET A 78 2.87 6.57 5.52
N ALA A 79 2.91 7.91 5.50
CA ALA A 79 4.08 8.66 5.95
C ALA A 79 4.36 8.41 7.45
N ASP A 80 3.32 8.35 8.27
CA ASP A 80 3.43 7.94 9.67
C ASP A 80 3.97 6.50 9.83
N PHE A 81 3.48 5.56 9.02
CA PHE A 81 4.00 4.19 8.98
C PHE A 81 5.49 4.15 8.58
N LEU A 82 5.90 4.89 7.55
CA LEU A 82 7.29 4.96 7.11
C LEU A 82 8.20 5.59 8.18
N ASN A 83 7.74 6.62 8.89
CA ASN A 83 8.49 7.20 10.01
C ASN A 83 8.67 6.18 11.14
N PHE A 84 7.61 5.44 11.48
CA PHE A 84 7.70 4.34 12.44
C PHE A 84 8.72 3.28 12.01
N LEU A 85 8.77 2.92 10.72
CA LEU A 85 9.79 2.00 10.20
C LEU A 85 11.20 2.56 10.32
N ARG A 86 11.41 3.84 9.97
CA ARG A 86 12.72 4.51 10.13
C ARG A 86 13.21 4.51 11.57
N GLU A 87 12.32 4.61 12.55
CA GLU A 87 12.72 4.67 13.96
C GLU A 87 12.99 3.28 14.55
N ASN A 88 12.27 2.25 14.09
CA ASN A 88 12.21 0.96 14.79
C ASN A 88 12.82 -0.22 14.00
N TYR A 89 13.05 -0.04 12.69
CA TYR A 89 13.47 -1.12 11.78
C TYR A 89 14.62 -0.71 10.85
N ILE A 90 15.55 0.12 11.34
CA ILE A 90 16.73 0.54 10.56
C ILE A 90 17.55 -0.67 10.14
N GLY A 91 17.90 -0.72 8.86
CA GLY A 91 18.77 -1.77 8.28
C GLY A 91 18.09 -3.13 8.14
N GLN A 92 16.78 -3.22 8.31
CA GLN A 92 16.01 -4.46 8.15
C GLN A 92 15.30 -4.51 6.80
N ASP A 93 15.16 -5.71 6.25
CA ASP A 93 14.37 -6.01 5.05
C ASP A 93 12.93 -6.34 5.45
N ILE A 94 11.98 -5.52 4.98
CA ILE A 94 10.59 -5.57 5.42
C ILE A 94 9.68 -5.94 4.26
N ALA A 95 8.85 -6.97 4.42
CA ALA A 95 7.76 -7.25 3.50
C ALA A 95 6.49 -6.50 3.91
N ILE A 96 5.81 -5.88 2.93
CA ILE A 96 4.54 -5.19 3.15
C ILE A 96 3.45 -5.82 2.28
N VAL A 97 2.37 -6.30 2.91
CA VAL A 97 1.17 -6.83 2.24
C VAL A 97 0.02 -5.85 2.40
N ALA A 98 -0.23 -5.05 1.36
CA ALA A 98 -1.20 -3.97 1.38
C ALA A 98 -2.06 -3.93 0.10
N HIS A 99 -2.50 -2.74 -0.32
CA HIS A 99 -3.48 -2.55 -1.40
C HIS A 99 -3.01 -1.51 -2.43
N GLN A 100 -3.90 -1.09 -3.34
CA GLN A 100 -3.54 -0.19 -4.43
C GLN A 100 -3.15 1.20 -3.91
N ALA A 101 -3.96 1.85 -3.06
CA ALA A 101 -3.63 3.20 -2.60
C ALA A 101 -2.34 3.25 -1.77
N PRO A 102 -2.08 2.34 -0.80
CA PRO A 102 -0.79 2.28 -0.11
C PRO A 102 0.40 2.14 -1.07
N GLN A 103 0.30 1.29 -2.10
CA GLN A 103 1.38 1.13 -3.08
C GLN A 103 1.62 2.41 -3.89
N LEU A 104 0.57 3.09 -4.33
CA LEU A 104 0.68 4.36 -5.04
C LEU A 104 1.33 5.44 -4.16
N VAL A 105 1.01 5.46 -2.86
CA VAL A 105 1.69 6.33 -1.91
C VAL A 105 3.19 6.02 -1.80
N LEU A 106 3.58 4.75 -1.76
CA LEU A 106 5.00 4.40 -1.73
C LEU A 106 5.74 4.91 -2.98
N ASP A 107 5.12 4.84 -4.15
CA ASP A 107 5.66 5.42 -5.37
C ASP A 107 5.80 6.96 -5.27
N VAL A 108 4.86 7.65 -4.62
CA VAL A 108 4.93 9.11 -4.39
C VAL A 108 6.04 9.45 -3.39
N LEU A 109 6.01 8.84 -2.21
CA LEU A 109 6.89 9.22 -1.08
C LEU A 109 8.33 8.72 -1.25
N LEU A 110 8.54 7.54 -1.84
CA LEU A 110 9.86 6.89 -1.89
C LEU A 110 10.51 6.92 -3.27
N LYS A 111 9.74 7.11 -4.35
CA LYS A 111 10.28 7.29 -5.70
C LYS A 111 10.16 8.73 -6.21
N GLY A 112 9.64 9.65 -5.40
CA GLY A 112 9.51 11.06 -5.74
C GLY A 112 8.52 11.33 -6.89
N LYS A 113 7.60 10.41 -7.18
CA LYS A 113 6.59 10.63 -8.22
C LYS A 113 5.56 11.65 -7.76
N THR A 114 5.01 12.42 -8.70
CA THR A 114 3.75 13.12 -8.46
C THR A 114 2.59 12.12 -8.39
N TRP A 115 1.48 12.49 -7.74
CA TRP A 115 0.27 11.67 -7.74
C TRP A 115 -0.24 11.34 -9.14
N LEU A 116 -0.18 12.30 -10.07
CA LEU A 116 -0.59 12.10 -11.46
C LEU A 116 0.27 11.04 -12.14
N GLN A 117 1.59 11.09 -11.94
CA GLN A 117 2.51 10.07 -12.47
C GLN A 117 2.27 8.71 -11.83
N ALA A 118 2.12 8.63 -10.51
CA ALA A 118 1.86 7.37 -9.82
C ALA A 118 0.58 6.68 -10.34
N ILE A 119 -0.50 7.45 -10.52
CA ILE A 119 -1.78 6.94 -11.07
C ILE A 119 -1.62 6.55 -12.55
N ALA A 120 -1.03 7.41 -13.38
CA ALA A 120 -0.88 7.16 -14.82
C ALA A 120 0.02 5.95 -15.11
N GLU A 121 1.03 5.71 -14.28
CA GLU A 121 2.00 4.64 -14.44
C GLU A 121 1.66 3.37 -13.68
N ASP A 122 0.54 3.32 -12.93
CA ASP A 122 0.11 2.14 -12.18
C ASP A 122 0.13 0.90 -13.08
N TRP A 123 0.85 -0.14 -12.64
CA TRP A 123 1.01 -1.38 -13.37
C TRP A 123 -0.34 -2.06 -13.65
N ARG A 124 -1.37 -1.77 -12.83
CA ARG A 124 -2.74 -2.26 -13.02
C ARG A 124 -3.36 -1.76 -14.31
N ASN A 125 -3.07 -0.52 -14.72
CA ASN A 125 -3.54 0.05 -15.98
C ASN A 125 -2.90 -0.63 -17.19
N LYS A 126 -1.63 -1.02 -17.05
CA LYS A 126 -0.84 -1.67 -18.10
C LYS A 126 -0.91 -3.20 -18.06
N LYS A 127 -1.61 -3.78 -17.08
CA LYS A 127 -1.64 -5.23 -16.79
C LYS A 127 -0.24 -5.85 -16.65
N ALA A 128 0.71 -5.08 -16.13
CA ALA A 128 2.13 -5.45 -16.02
C ALA A 128 2.46 -6.02 -14.63
N TRP A 129 1.69 -7.02 -14.19
CA TRP A 129 1.90 -7.62 -12.87
C TRP A 129 3.29 -8.27 -12.77
N GLN A 130 3.89 -8.17 -11.58
CA GLN A 130 5.11 -8.87 -11.21
C GLN A 130 5.04 -9.32 -9.74
N PRO A 131 5.94 -10.21 -9.27
CA PRO A 131 5.85 -10.80 -7.93
C PRO A 131 5.94 -9.83 -6.74
N GLY A 132 6.47 -8.62 -6.93
CA GLY A 132 6.62 -7.60 -5.90
C GLY A 132 7.25 -6.31 -6.41
N TRP A 133 7.32 -5.30 -5.55
CA TRP A 133 7.98 -4.01 -5.81
C TRP A 133 8.90 -3.69 -4.65
N VAL A 134 10.11 -3.24 -4.98
CA VAL A 134 11.14 -2.86 -4.01
C VAL A 134 11.15 -1.34 -3.85
N TYR A 135 11.32 -0.91 -2.61
CA TYR A 135 11.41 0.49 -2.21
C TYR A 135 12.56 0.63 -1.21
N GLU A 136 13.34 1.69 -1.35
CA GLU A 136 14.39 2.04 -0.39
C GLU A 136 13.84 3.14 0.53
N LEU A 137 13.96 2.91 1.83
CA LEU A 137 13.59 3.87 2.86
C LEU A 137 14.86 4.43 3.48
N ASN A 138 15.26 5.60 2.99
CA ASN A 138 16.38 6.39 3.53
C ASN A 138 15.93 7.27 4.70
#